data_AF-R6LQV6-F1
#
_entry.id   AF-R6LQV6-F1
#
_cell.length_a   1.000
_cell.length_b   1.000
_cell.length_c   1.000
_cell.angle_alpha   90.00
_cell.angle_beta   90.00
_cell.angle_gamma   90.00
#
_symmetry.space_group_name_H-M   'P 1'
#
loop_
_entity.id
_entity.type
_entity.pdbx_description
1 polymer ?
#
loop_
_entity_poly.entity_id
_entity_poly.type
_entity_poly.pdbx_seq_one_letter_code
_entity_poly.pdbx_strand_id
1 'polypeptide(L)'
;MKRQFAAILLLISILSLAGCHKEPSTPNACVPSIMYNGEIYCTTGKQMPGEVADDAIIGEITSTVSLSQWPEEDGQANFDILGAAYATTSDGLVVFIDNEWTLFEKREISK
;
A
#
# COMPACT_ATOMS: atom_id res chain seq x y z
N MET A 1 -22.79 54.66 27.07
CA MET A 1 -22.99 53.32 26.48
C MET A 1 -21.89 52.93 25.48
N LYS A 2 -20.59 53.16 25.75
CA LYS A 2 -19.52 52.90 24.76
C LYS A 2 -18.31 52.11 25.31
N ARG A 3 -18.18 52.02 26.64
CA ARG A 3 -17.09 51.29 27.32
C ARG A 3 -17.40 49.81 27.57
N GLN A 4 -18.69 49.45 27.55
CA GLN A 4 -19.17 48.08 27.79
C GLN A 4 -19.00 47.16 26.56
N PHE A 5 -19.02 47.74 25.35
CA PHE A 5 -18.94 47.01 24.08
C PHE A 5 -17.51 46.58 23.73
N ALA A 6 -16.50 47.33 24.19
CA ALA A 6 -15.09 47.00 23.95
C ALA A 6 -14.63 45.76 24.73
N ALA A 7 -15.19 45.53 25.94
CA ALA A 7 -14.84 44.37 26.75
C ALA A 7 -15.46 43.06 26.22
N ILE A 8 -16.65 43.14 25.61
CA ILE A 8 -17.36 41.97 25.04
C ILE A 8 -16.69 41.51 23.74
N LEU A 9 -16.16 42.44 22.93
CA LEU A 9 -15.41 42.12 21.70
C LEU A 9 -14.05 41.46 21.97
N LEU A 10 -13.43 41.70 23.13
CA LEU A 10 -12.13 41.09 23.48
C LEU A 10 -12.27 39.64 23.96
N LEU A 11 -13.41 39.28 24.56
CA LEU A 11 -13.64 37.94 25.11
C LEU A 11 -13.95 36.88 24.03
N ILE A 12 -14.49 37.29 22.88
CA ILE A 12 -14.90 36.38 21.79
C ILE A 12 -13.68 35.89 20.98
N SER A 13 -12.55 36.60 21.05
CA SER A 13 -11.33 36.28 20.28
C SER A 13 -10.49 35.13 20.86
N ILE A 14 -10.81 34.61 22.05
CA ILE A 14 -10.01 33.58 22.73
C ILE A 14 -10.54 32.16 22.47
N LEU A 15 -11.68 32.01 21.76
CA LEU A 15 -12.42 30.74 21.68
C LEU A 15 -12.31 29.96 20.36
N SER A 16 -11.26 30.15 19.55
CA SER A 16 -11.20 29.57 18.20
C SER A 16 -9.91 28.87 17.78
N LEU A 17 -9.05 28.44 18.71
CA LEU A 17 -7.81 27.70 18.36
C LEU A 17 -7.64 26.34 19.04
N ALA A 18 -8.74 25.67 19.41
CA ALA A 18 -8.72 24.23 19.70
C ALA A 18 -9.12 23.42 18.46
N GLY A 19 -8.44 23.66 17.34
CA GLY A 19 -8.47 22.74 16.22
C GLY A 19 -7.70 21.48 16.64
N CYS A 20 -8.40 20.46 17.13
CA CYS A 20 -7.80 19.13 17.28
C CYS A 20 -7.39 18.65 15.89
N HIS A 21 -6.13 18.84 15.52
CA HIS A 21 -5.49 18.12 14.43
C HIS A 21 -5.48 16.65 14.86
N LYS A 22 -6.51 15.90 14.48
CA LYS A 22 -6.37 14.45 14.42
C LYS A 22 -5.51 14.20 13.19
N GLU A 23 -4.21 14.03 13.40
CA GLU A 23 -3.35 13.44 12.38
C GLU A 23 -4.05 12.18 11.88
N PRO A 24 -4.32 12.03 10.57
CA PRO A 24 -4.89 10.81 10.07
C PRO A 24 -3.94 9.69 10.49
N SER A 25 -4.45 8.75 11.29
CA SER A 25 -3.66 7.60 11.69
C SER A 25 -3.30 6.86 10.41
N THR A 26 -2.03 6.90 10.04
CA THR A 26 -1.53 6.08 8.92
C THR A 26 -1.92 4.64 9.25
N PRO A 27 -2.68 3.95 8.39
CA PRO A 27 -3.01 2.55 8.64
C PRO A 27 -1.69 1.80 8.92
N ASN A 28 -1.69 0.88 9.88
CA ASN A 28 -0.57 -0.03 10.12
C ASN A 28 -0.45 -1.01 8.94
N ALA A 29 -0.14 -0.49 7.76
CA ALA A 29 -0.12 -1.20 6.50
C ALA A 29 1.25 -1.85 6.30
N CYS A 30 1.23 -3.11 5.87
CA CYS A 30 2.39 -3.76 5.28
C CYS A 30 2.66 -3.18 3.89
N VAL A 31 3.90 -3.34 3.41
CA VAL A 31 4.22 -3.03 2.00
C VAL A 31 3.37 -3.95 1.11
N PRO A 32 2.84 -3.47 -0.03
CA PRO A 32 2.16 -4.33 -0.99
C PRO A 32 3.04 -5.51 -1.39
N SER A 33 2.51 -6.71 -1.25
CA SER A 33 3.29 -7.93 -1.36
C SER A 33 2.44 -9.12 -1.78
N ILE A 34 3.12 -10.12 -2.35
CA ILE A 34 2.54 -11.40 -2.74
C ILE A 34 3.44 -12.53 -2.20
N MET A 35 2.84 -13.68 -1.88
CA MET A 35 3.60 -14.89 -1.56
C MET A 35 3.71 -15.79 -2.79
N TYR A 36 4.93 -16.25 -3.06
CA TYR A 36 5.22 -17.22 -4.09
C TYR A 36 6.34 -18.16 -3.63
N ASN A 37 6.09 -19.47 -3.74
CA ASN A 37 7.00 -20.54 -3.31
C ASN A 37 7.44 -20.39 -1.83
N GLY A 38 6.49 -20.01 -0.97
CA GLY A 38 6.71 -19.81 0.47
C GLY A 38 7.52 -18.55 0.83
N GLU A 39 7.87 -17.72 -0.14
CA GLU A 39 8.64 -16.49 0.04
C GLU A 39 7.78 -15.27 -0.22
N ILE A 40 8.03 -14.19 0.53
CA ILE A 40 7.32 -12.91 0.36
C ILE A 40 8.09 -12.06 -0.63
N TYR A 41 7.38 -11.58 -1.66
CA TYR A 41 7.89 -10.60 -2.61
C TYR A 41 7.14 -9.28 -2.41
N CYS A 42 7.90 -8.19 -2.23
CA CYS A 42 7.37 -6.85 -1.98
C CYS A 42 7.52 -5.98 -3.23
N THR A 43 6.53 -5.13 -3.51
CA THR A 43 6.61 -4.20 -4.63
C THR A 43 7.83 -3.28 -4.50
N THR A 44 8.50 -3.05 -5.61
CA THR A 44 9.55 -2.02 -5.72
C THR A 44 8.99 -0.68 -6.21
N GLY A 45 7.74 -0.68 -6.69
CA GLY A 45 7.13 0.44 -7.42
C GLY A 45 7.71 0.69 -8.82
N LYS A 46 8.69 -0.11 -9.27
CA LYS A 46 9.29 0.02 -10.59
C LYS A 46 8.51 -0.82 -11.61
N GLN A 47 8.16 -0.20 -12.73
CA GLN A 47 7.59 -0.88 -13.88
C GLN A 47 8.72 -1.50 -14.71
N MET A 48 8.51 -2.74 -15.15
CA MET A 48 9.34 -3.40 -16.13
C MET A 48 8.77 -3.11 -17.52
N PRO A 49 9.55 -2.48 -18.42
CA PRO A 49 9.07 -2.19 -19.77
C PRO A 49 8.94 -3.47 -20.59
N GLY A 50 7.88 -3.54 -21.41
CA GLY A 50 7.63 -4.65 -22.33
C GLY A 50 6.56 -5.64 -21.84
N GLU A 51 6.40 -6.72 -22.59
CA GLU A 51 5.45 -7.79 -22.30
C GLU A 51 6.20 -9.05 -21.83
N VAL A 52 5.55 -9.78 -20.93
CA VAL A 52 5.96 -11.14 -20.56
C VAL A 52 5.22 -12.11 -21.47
N ALA A 53 5.93 -13.08 -22.04
CA ALA A 53 5.32 -14.10 -22.89
C ALA A 53 4.33 -14.96 -22.08
N ASP A 54 3.22 -15.37 -22.69
CA ASP A 54 2.16 -16.14 -22.02
C ASP A 54 2.66 -17.44 -21.37
N ASP A 55 3.66 -18.10 -21.98
CA ASP A 55 4.27 -19.33 -21.47
C ASP A 55 5.21 -19.11 -20.27
N ALA A 56 5.60 -17.86 -20.01
CA ALA A 56 6.39 -17.46 -18.86
C ALA A 56 5.53 -17.07 -17.64
N ILE A 57 4.21 -16.95 -17.80
CA ILE A 57 3.28 -16.73 -16.69
C ILE A 57 3.22 -18.01 -15.85
N ILE A 58 3.51 -17.88 -14.56
CA ILE A 58 3.61 -19.04 -13.64
C ILE A 58 2.42 -19.15 -12.69
N GLY A 59 1.55 -18.14 -12.65
CA GLY A 59 0.35 -18.15 -11.82
C GLY A 59 -0.40 -16.83 -11.82
N GLU A 60 -1.46 -16.79 -11.02
CA GLU A 60 -2.33 -15.65 -10.82
C GLU A 60 -2.65 -15.48 -9.33
N ILE A 61 -2.97 -14.27 -8.90
CA ILE A 61 -3.41 -14.03 -7.52
C ILE A 61 -4.78 -14.67 -7.30
N THR A 62 -4.86 -15.58 -6.33
CA THR A 62 -6.05 -16.39 -6.04
C THR A 62 -6.80 -15.96 -4.79
N SER A 63 -6.15 -15.22 -3.89
CA SER A 63 -6.77 -14.70 -2.67
C SER A 63 -6.10 -13.42 -2.16
N THR A 64 -6.77 -12.72 -1.26
CA THR A 64 -6.23 -11.51 -0.61
C THR A 64 -6.41 -11.53 0.90
N VAL A 65 -5.51 -10.87 1.63
CA VAL A 65 -5.59 -10.59 3.07
C VAL A 65 -5.67 -9.09 3.32
N SER A 66 -5.91 -8.70 4.58
CA SER A 66 -5.90 -7.27 4.96
C SER A 66 -4.56 -6.62 4.63
N LEU A 67 -4.59 -5.34 4.25
CA LEU A 67 -3.41 -4.48 4.04
C LEU A 67 -2.45 -4.42 5.25
N SER A 68 -2.92 -4.78 6.44
CA SER A 68 -2.11 -4.86 7.67
C SER A 68 -1.48 -6.23 7.92
N GLN A 69 -1.66 -7.19 7.01
CA GLN A 69 -1.17 -8.56 7.13
C GLN A 69 -0.18 -8.85 5.99
N TRP A 70 0.75 -9.77 6.25
CA TRP A 70 1.56 -10.37 5.20
C TRP A 70 0.78 -11.54 4.60
N PRO A 71 0.91 -11.79 3.28
CA PRO A 71 0.42 -13.04 2.69
C PRO A 71 1.06 -14.25 3.36
N GLU A 72 0.30 -15.33 3.54
CA GLU A 72 0.77 -16.57 4.20
C GLU A 72 0.62 -17.81 3.30
N GLU A 73 0.02 -17.66 2.11
CA GLU A 73 -0.22 -18.74 1.15
C GLU A 73 0.25 -18.33 -0.27
N ASP A 74 0.77 -19.28 -1.05
CA ASP A 74 1.16 -19.02 -2.43
C ASP A 74 -0.01 -18.49 -3.28
N GLY A 75 0.24 -17.42 -4.04
CA GLY A 75 -0.78 -16.74 -4.84
C GLY A 75 -1.69 -15.82 -4.02
N GLN A 76 -1.37 -15.55 -2.75
CA GLN A 76 -2.08 -14.57 -1.93
C GLN A 76 -1.40 -13.20 -1.96
N ALA A 77 -2.18 -12.12 -1.99
CA ALA A 77 -1.72 -10.73 -1.92
C ALA A 77 -2.29 -9.99 -0.70
N ASN A 78 -1.65 -8.92 -0.24
CA ASN A 78 -2.19 -8.04 0.82
C ASN A 78 -2.79 -6.72 0.29
N PHE A 79 -3.13 -6.69 -1.00
CA PHE A 79 -3.76 -5.56 -1.67
C PHE A 79 -4.67 -6.07 -2.80
N ASP A 80 -5.56 -5.20 -3.29
CA ASP A 80 -6.66 -5.61 -4.17
C ASP A 80 -6.22 -5.79 -5.63
N ILE A 81 -5.68 -6.97 -5.94
CA ILE A 81 -5.21 -7.38 -7.27
C ILE A 81 -5.61 -8.82 -7.61
N LEU A 82 -6.80 -9.24 -7.18
CA LEU A 82 -7.29 -10.60 -7.43
C LEU A 82 -7.31 -10.91 -8.94
N GLY A 83 -6.79 -12.08 -9.33
CA GLY A 83 -6.67 -12.51 -10.73
C GLY A 83 -5.49 -11.90 -11.49
N ALA A 84 -4.66 -11.04 -10.87
CA ALA A 84 -3.46 -10.52 -11.52
C ALA A 84 -2.45 -11.65 -11.79
N ALA A 85 -1.97 -11.73 -13.03
CA ALA A 85 -0.93 -12.68 -13.41
C ALA A 85 0.43 -12.30 -12.81
N TYR A 86 1.27 -13.29 -12.54
CA TYR A 86 2.65 -13.10 -12.14
C TYR A 86 3.61 -14.07 -12.83
N ALA A 87 4.87 -13.64 -12.96
CA ALA A 87 5.95 -14.36 -13.63
C ALA A 87 7.29 -14.10 -12.93
N THR A 88 8.26 -15.01 -13.08
CA THR A 88 9.65 -14.79 -12.62
C THR A 88 10.53 -14.28 -13.76
N THR A 89 11.39 -13.30 -13.47
CA THR A 89 12.42 -12.79 -14.38
C THR A 89 13.81 -12.93 -13.73
N SER A 90 14.86 -12.49 -14.42
CA SER A 90 16.21 -12.42 -13.84
C SER A 90 16.31 -11.46 -12.65
N ASP A 91 15.42 -10.47 -12.60
CA ASP A 91 15.51 -9.35 -11.67
C ASP A 91 14.57 -9.52 -10.46
N GLY A 92 13.64 -10.48 -10.52
CA GLY A 92 12.71 -10.77 -9.44
C GLY A 92 11.41 -11.37 -9.92
N LEU A 93 10.35 -11.13 -9.16
CA LEU A 93 8.98 -11.51 -9.52
C LEU A 93 8.31 -10.29 -10.17
N VAL A 94 7.53 -10.48 -11.22
CA VAL A 94 6.76 -9.41 -11.85
C VAL A 94 5.28 -9.72 -11.76
N VAL A 95 4.48 -8.69 -11.49
CA VAL A 95 3.02 -8.80 -11.30
C VAL A 95 2.33 -7.82 -12.23
N PHE A 96 1.30 -8.28 -12.94
CA PHE A 96 0.56 -7.46 -13.90
C PHE A 96 -0.48 -6.58 -13.17
N ILE A 97 -0.20 -5.27 -13.11
CA ILE A 97 -1.01 -4.29 -12.36
C ILE A 97 -1.22 -3.09 -13.28
N ASP A 98 -2.46 -2.61 -13.38
CA ASP A 98 -2.82 -1.43 -14.20
C ASP A 98 -2.27 -1.49 -15.64
N ASN A 99 -2.40 -2.66 -16.27
CA ASN A 99 -1.91 -2.95 -17.62
C ASN A 99 -0.38 -2.95 -17.80
N GLU A 100 0.39 -2.97 -16.71
CA GLU A 100 1.85 -2.96 -16.76
C GLU A 100 2.47 -3.98 -15.81
N TRP A 101 3.63 -4.52 -16.18
CA TRP A 101 4.36 -5.45 -15.32
C TRP A 101 5.16 -4.68 -14.28
N THR A 102 4.86 -4.89 -13.00
CA THR A 102 5.54 -4.24 -11.88
C THR A 102 6.51 -5.20 -11.21
N LEU A 103 7.74 -4.76 -10.94
CA LEU A 103 8.78 -5.57 -10.29
C LEU A 103 8.57 -5.65 -8.78
N PHE A 104 8.67 -6.87 -8.27
CA PHE A 104 8.64 -7.23 -6.86
C PHE A 104 9.94 -7.96 -6.50
N GLU A 105 10.53 -7.58 -5.37
CA GLU A 105 11.77 -8.15 -4.86
C GLU A 105 11.49 -8.99 -3.62
N LYS A 106 12.27 -10.05 -3.43
CA LYS A 106 12.17 -10.90 -2.25
C LYS A 106 12.40 -10.06 -0.98
N ARG A 107 11.52 -10.22 0.00
CA ARG A 107 11.66 -9.60 1.31
C ARG A 107 12.81 -10.24 2.07
N GLU A 108 13.82 -9.45 2.39
CA GLU A 108 14.87 -9.84 3.32
C GLU A 108 14.30 -9.87 4.75
N ILE A 109 14.37 -11.04 5.40
CA ILE A 109 14.04 -11.19 6.82
C ILE A 109 15.37 -11.24 7.58
N SER A 110 15.70 -10.16 8.29
CA SER A 110 16.81 -10.17 9.25
C SER A 110 16.53 -11.24 10.32
N LYS A 111 17.38 -12.28 10.34
CA LYS A 111 17.36 -13.33 11.38
C LYS A 111 17.85 -12.81 12.73
#